data_AF-A0A2D6X0E6-F1
#
_entry.id   AF-A0A2D6X0E6-F1
#
_cell.length_a   1.000
_cell.length_b   1.000
_cell.length_c   1.000
_cell.angle_alpha   90.00
_cell.angle_beta   90.00
_cell.angle_gamma   90.00
#
_symmetry.space_group_name_H-M   'P 1'
#
loop_
_entity.id
_entity.type
_entity.pdbx_description
1 polymer ?
#
loop_
_entity_poly.entity_id
_entity_poly.type
_entity_poly.pdbx_seq_one_letter_code
_entity_poly.pdbx_strand_id
1 'polypeptide(L)'
;MPTYEYICERCRREFEETVPASLRNDVKCSVCGELAVKQISAFNASTFTPFACENFGTDPVWIESKNQLREENKKRGLETIM
;
A
#
# COMPACT_ATOMS: atom_id res chain seq x y z
N MET A 1 8.50 -15.15 13.98
CA MET A 1 7.04 -15.02 14.21
C MET A 1 6.65 -13.62 13.76
N PRO A 2 5.66 -13.44 12.87
CA PRO A 2 5.34 -12.13 12.32
C PRO A 2 4.72 -11.20 13.38
N THR A 3 5.02 -9.91 13.29
CA THR A 3 4.38 -8.85 14.07
C THR A 3 3.27 -8.21 13.24
N TYR A 4 2.14 -7.93 13.87
CA TYR A 4 1.03 -7.23 13.25
C TYR A 4 0.60 -6.06 14.13
N GLU A 5 0.13 -4.99 13.48
CA GLU A 5 -0.52 -3.86 14.14
C GLU A 5 -2.01 -4.15 14.30
N TYR A 6 -2.58 -3.81 15.45
CA TYR A 6 -3.98 -3.98 15.79
C TYR A 6 -4.55 -2.70 16.39
N ILE A 7 -5.84 -2.48 16.17
CA ILE A 7 -6.63 -1.46 16.84
C ILE A 7 -7.83 -2.10 17.54
N CYS A 8 -7.99 -1.79 18.81
CA CYS A 8 -9.22 -2.14 19.53
C CYS A 8 -10.33 -1.15 19.17
N GLU A 9 -11.46 -1.61 18.61
CA GLU A 9 -12.55 -0.70 18.24
C GLU A 9 -13.21 -0.02 19.46
N ARG A 10 -13.20 -0.70 20.62
CA ARG A 10 -13.79 -0.20 21.86
C ARG A 10 -12.88 0.77 22.61
N CYS A 11 -11.62 0.39 22.82
CA CYS A 11 -10.64 1.23 23.54
C CYS A 11 -9.94 2.23 22.64
N ARG A 12 -10.06 2.10 21.31
CA ARG A 12 -9.35 2.88 20.29
C ARG A 12 -7.83 2.90 20.51
N ARG A 13 -7.29 1.88 21.20
CA ARG A 13 -5.85 1.74 21.41
C ARG A 13 -5.25 0.94 20.27
N GLU A 14 -4.19 1.49 19.72
CA GLU A 14 -3.33 0.83 18.76
C GLU A 14 -2.20 0.11 19.52
N PHE A 15 -1.87 -1.08 19.07
CA PHE A 15 -0.80 -1.87 19.64
C PHE A 15 -0.26 -2.86 18.62
N GLU A 16 0.98 -3.29 18.83
CA GLU A 16 1.64 -4.30 18.02
C GLU A 16 1.72 -5.60 18.80
N GLU A 17 1.43 -6.71 18.13
CA GLU A 17 1.55 -8.02 18.73
C GLU A 17 2.18 -9.02 17.78
N THR A 18 3.15 -9.78 18.31
CA THR A 18 3.76 -10.89 17.59
C THR A 18 2.91 -12.12 17.83
N VAL A 19 2.32 -12.67 16.77
CA VAL A 19 1.46 -13.88 16.86
C VAL A 19 1.69 -14.81 15.67
N PRO A 20 1.44 -16.11 15.81
CA PRO A 20 1.39 -17.03 14.67
C PRO A 20 0.39 -16.54 13.61
N ALA A 21 0.71 -16.71 12.34
CA ALA A 21 -0.16 -16.28 11.24
C ALA A 21 -1.57 -16.90 11.31
N SER A 22 -1.71 -18.09 11.91
CA SER A 22 -2.99 -18.76 12.15
C SER A 22 -3.89 -18.03 13.15
N LEU A 23 -3.32 -17.30 14.11
CA LEU A 23 -4.04 -16.62 15.20
C LEU A 23 -4.19 -15.11 14.97
N ARG A 24 -3.76 -14.60 13.82
CA ARG A 24 -3.75 -13.16 13.50
C ARG A 24 -5.13 -12.47 13.52
N ASN A 25 -6.21 -13.24 13.52
CA ASN A 25 -7.58 -12.71 13.54
C ASN A 25 -8.25 -12.86 14.93
N ASP A 26 -7.60 -13.56 15.87
CA ASP A 26 -8.17 -13.92 17.18
C ASP A 26 -7.50 -13.14 18.32
N VAL A 27 -6.79 -12.05 18.00
CA VAL A 27 -6.08 -11.22 18.97
C VAL A 27 -7.07 -10.38 19.77
N LYS A 28 -6.92 -10.39 21.10
CA LYS A 28 -7.78 -9.63 22.03
C LYS A 28 -7.04 -8.43 22.61
N CYS A 29 -7.77 -7.35 22.80
CA CYS A 29 -7.25 -6.17 23.47
C CYS A 29 -6.93 -6.46 24.95
N SER A 30 -5.72 -6.13 25.39
CA SER A 30 -5.26 -6.32 26.76
C SER A 30 -6.02 -5.51 27.82
N VAL A 31 -6.80 -4.50 27.41
CA VAL A 31 -7.50 -3.57 28.31
C VAL A 31 -8.96 -3.96 28.51
N CYS A 32 -9.69 -4.26 27.43
CA CYS A 32 -11.11 -4.56 27.49
C CYS A 32 -11.48 -6.01 27.16
N GLY A 33 -10.51 -6.82 26.72
CA GLY A 33 -10.70 -8.22 26.36
C GLY A 33 -11.47 -8.47 25.06
N GLU A 34 -11.91 -7.41 24.37
CA GLU A 34 -12.59 -7.52 23.07
C GLU A 34 -11.62 -7.84 21.93
N LEU A 35 -12.14 -8.39 20.84
CA LEU A 35 -11.35 -8.66 19.65
C LEU A 35 -10.78 -7.37 19.07
N ALA A 36 -9.49 -7.38 18.79
CA ALA A 36 -8.80 -6.27 18.15
C ALA A 36 -8.75 -6.52 16.63
N VAL A 37 -9.05 -5.48 15.86
CA VAL A 37 -9.03 -5.55 14.40
C VAL A 37 -7.60 -5.30 13.94
N LYS A 38 -7.07 -6.19 13.12
CA LYS A 38 -5.75 -6.02 12.52
C LYS A 38 -5.74 -4.76 11.65
N GLN A 39 -4.84 -3.83 11.94
CA GLN A 39 -4.52 -2.76 11.02
C GLN A 39 -3.66 -3.31 9.90
N ILE A 40 -4.18 -3.21 8.68
CA ILE A 40 -3.38 -3.37 7.48
C ILE A 40 -2.78 -1.99 7.25
N SER A 41 -1.54 -1.77 7.69
CA SER A 41 -0.81 -0.57 7.32
C SER A 41 -0.86 -0.48 5.80
N ALA A 42 -1.35 0.65 5.29
CA ALA A 42 -1.38 0.93 3.87
C ALA A 42 0.07 1.14 3.42
N PHE A 43 0.84 0.06 3.34
CA PHE A 43 2.07 0.03 2.58
C PHE A 43 1.61 0.33 1.16
N ASN A 44 1.75 1.59 0.75
CA ASN A 44 1.26 2.14 -0.49
C ASN A 44 2.15 1.63 -1.63
N ALA A 45 2.17 0.31 -1.82
CA ALA A 45 2.73 -0.33 -2.98
C ALA A 45 1.75 -0.09 -4.12
N SER A 46 1.81 1.11 -4.70
CA SER A 46 1.18 1.39 -5.97
C SER A 46 1.80 0.47 -7.01
N THR A 47 1.11 -0.64 -7.26
CA THR A 47 1.41 -1.55 -8.36
C THR A 47 1.21 -0.72 -9.63
N PHE A 48 2.26 -0.62 -10.45
CA PHE A 48 2.17 0.14 -11.69
C PHE A 48 1.17 -0.57 -12.60
N THR A 49 -0.02 0.01 -12.79
CA THR A 49 -0.96 -0.49 -13.78
C THR A 49 -0.56 0.07 -15.14
N PRO A 50 -0.42 -0.79 -16.16
CA PRO A 50 -0.12 -0.32 -17.50
C PRO A 50 -1.25 0.61 -17.99
N PHE A 51 -0.89 1.71 -18.63
CA PHE A 51 -1.85 2.70 -19.11
C PHE A 51 -1.44 3.28 -20.46
N ALA A 52 -2.45 3.69 -21.24
CA ALA A 52 -2.23 4.51 -22.43
C ALA A 52 -2.01 5.96 -21.99
N CYS A 53 -0.83 6.50 -22.24
CA CYS A 53 -0.54 7.91 -21.99
C CYS A 53 -0.75 8.72 -23.28
N GLU A 54 -1.80 9.52 -23.29
CA GLU A 54 -2.16 10.42 -24.39
C GLU A 54 -1.34 11.73 -24.35
N ASN A 55 -0.81 12.09 -23.18
CA ASN A 55 -0.13 13.38 -22.95
C ASN A 55 1.25 13.49 -23.58
N PHE A 56 1.74 12.42 -24.21
CA PHE A 56 3.05 12.40 -24.80
C PHE A 56 3.09 13.08 -26.19
N GLY A 57 2.02 13.01 -26.99
CA GLY A 57 1.98 13.62 -28.32
C GLY A 57 0.69 13.33 -29.08
N THR A 58 0.74 13.40 -30.42
CA THR A 58 -0.42 13.18 -31.30
C THR A 58 -0.93 11.74 -31.28
N ASP A 59 -0.05 10.78 -30.99
CA ASP A 59 -0.39 9.35 -30.87
C ASP A 59 -0.29 8.87 -29.41
N PRO A 60 -1.26 8.08 -28.93
CA PRO A 60 -1.23 7.53 -27.58
C PRO A 60 -0.11 6.50 -27.43
N VAL A 61 0.70 6.63 -26.37
CA VAL A 61 1.81 5.71 -26.08
C VAL A 61 1.40 4.76 -24.97
N TRP A 62 1.49 3.46 -25.23
CA TRP A 62 1.21 2.43 -24.23
C TRP A 62 2.42 2.22 -23.30
N ILE A 63 2.18 2.25 -21.98
CA ILE A 63 3.24 2.20 -20.98
C ILE A 63 3.01 1.03 -20.04
N GLU A 64 3.95 0.10 -20.07
CA GLU A 64 3.86 -1.13 -19.30
C GLU A 64 4.67 -1.08 -18.01
N SER A 65 5.62 -0.14 -17.91
CA SER A 65 6.52 -0.06 -16.76
C SER A 65 6.92 1.37 -16.38
N LYS A 66 7.29 1.56 -15.10
CA LYS A 66 7.83 2.83 -14.57
C LYS A 66 9.13 3.25 -15.28
N ASN A 67 9.95 2.31 -15.74
CA ASN A 67 11.19 2.60 -16.46
C ASN A 67 10.90 3.19 -17.83
N GLN A 68 9.94 2.60 -18.56
CA GLN A 68 9.49 3.12 -19.85
C GLN A 68 8.90 4.53 -19.71
N LEU A 69 8.10 4.78 -18.67
CA LEU A 69 7.57 6.11 -18.37
C LEU A 69 8.68 7.14 -18.16
N ARG A 70 9.72 6.79 -17.38
CA ARG A 70 10.87 7.66 -17.11
C ARG A 70 11.67 7.97 -18.38
N GLU A 71 11.86 6.99 -19.26
CA GLU A 71 12.55 7.20 -20.53
C GLU A 71 11.76 8.10 -21.47
N GLU A 72 10.44 7.90 -21.59
CA GLU A 72 9.57 8.75 -22.41
C GLU A 72 9.49 10.19 -21.86
N ASN A 73 9.41 10.35 -20.53
CA ASN A 73 9.50 11.66 -19.87
C ASN A 73 10.84 12.34 -20.17
N LYS A 74 11.96 11.60 -20.09
CA LYS A 74 13.31 12.13 -20.36
C LYS A 74 13.48 12.55 -21.83
N LYS A 75 12.97 11.75 -22.78
CA LYS A 75 13.01 12.09 -24.22
C LYS A 75 12.26 13.39 -24.54
N ARG A 76 11.21 13.70 -23.76
CA ARG A 76 10.31 14.84 -24.02
C ARG A 76 10.51 16.00 -23.04
N GLY A 77 11.51 15.90 -22.16
CA GLY A 77 11.89 16.97 -21.22
C GLY A 77 10.87 17.26 -20.12
N LEU A 78 10.01 16.30 -19.78
CA LEU A 78 8.99 16.46 -18.74
C LEU A 78 9.57 16.08 -17.38
N GLU A 79 9.54 16.99 -16.41
CA GLU A 79 9.89 16.69 -15.03
C GLU A 79 8.79 15.85 -14.39
N THR A 80 9.16 14.69 -13.85
CA THR A 80 8.20 13.78 -13.21
C THR A 80 7.79 14.38 -11.86
N ILE A 81 6.57 14.89 -11.74
CA ILE A 81 5.99 15.24 -10.44
C ILE A 81 5.73 13.91 -9.71
N MET A 82 6.52 13.68 -8.66
CA MET A 82 6.42 12.53 -7.76
C MET A 82 5.17 12.60 -6.88
#